data_AF-A0AAD7T0F0-F1
#
_entry.id   AF-A0AAD7T0F0-F1
#
_cell.length_a   1.000
_cell.length_b   1.000
_cell.length_c   1.000
_cell.angle_alpha   90.00
_cell.angle_beta   90.00
_cell.angle_gamma   90.00
#
_symmetry.space_group_name_H-M   'P 1'
#
loop_
_entity.id
_entity.type
_entity.pdbx_description
1 polymer ?
#
loop_
_entity_poly.entity_id
_entity_poly.type
_entity_poly.pdbx_seq_one_letter_code
_entity_poly.pdbx_strand_id
1 'polypeptide(L)'
;MAEDDNGSAAGIGLDAEGSNVSVLSWEQVQRLDRILTDSIPIHGRGNFPTLEMRPRQIVKVVRSRMDEKKINVRDVRLNGSAASHVLHEDSGLGYKDLDLIFCADLKGEAEFQTVKDIVLDCLLDFLPEGVNKEKITPLTLKEAYVQKMVKVCNDSDRWSLISLSNNSGKNVELKFVDSLRRQFEFSVDSFQIKLDSLLLFHECSENPMSATFHPTIIGESVFGDFGAALDHLRHKVICTRNPEEIRGGGLLKYCHLLVRGFRAASESDMKSLQRYMCSRFFIDFSDICEQRRKLESYLQNHFVGLEDRKYDYLMTLHSVVNESTVCLMGHERRQTLGLITALAVRVLAEQNVIPNVANVTCYYQPAPYVADGNFSNYYIAQVQPVFACQQHAFSTWLPCN
;
A
#
# COMPACT_ATOMS: atom_id res chain seq x y z
N MET A 1 -0.19 -48.03 53.59
CA MET A 1 -0.99 -48.24 52.38
C MET A 1 -2.14 -47.27 52.45
N ALA A 2 -1.92 -46.07 51.92
CA ALA A 2 -2.93 -45.03 51.76
C ALA A 2 -3.18 -44.95 50.26
N GLU A 3 -4.45 -45.08 49.85
CA GLU A 3 -4.86 -44.98 48.46
C GLU A 3 -5.38 -43.56 48.19
N ASP A 4 -4.86 -42.99 47.11
CA ASP A 4 -5.09 -41.65 46.59
C ASP A 4 -6.50 -41.50 46.01
N ASP A 5 -7.18 -40.41 46.36
CA ASP A 5 -8.32 -39.88 45.60
C ASP A 5 -7.94 -38.49 45.07
N ASN A 6 -7.48 -38.45 43.82
CA ASN A 6 -6.97 -37.25 43.16
C ASN A 6 -8.08 -36.66 42.26
N GLY A 7 -8.93 -35.83 42.85
CA GLY A 7 -9.84 -34.94 42.11
C GLY A 7 -9.10 -33.70 41.60
N SER A 8 -8.46 -33.80 40.43
CA SER A 8 -7.85 -32.64 39.77
C SER A 8 -8.91 -31.80 39.07
N ALA A 9 -9.31 -30.70 39.72
CA ALA A 9 -10.02 -29.60 39.08
C ALA A 9 -9.11 -28.97 38.01
N ALA A 10 -9.48 -29.14 36.74
CA ALA A 10 -8.87 -28.45 35.63
C ALA A 10 -9.21 -26.95 35.71
N GLY A 11 -8.32 -26.17 36.32
CA GLY A 11 -8.32 -24.73 36.21
C GLY A 11 -8.06 -24.32 34.76
N ILE A 12 -9.10 -23.83 34.10
CA ILE A 12 -9.02 -23.12 32.83
C ILE A 12 -8.07 -21.94 33.06
N GLY A 13 -6.90 -21.99 32.42
CA GLY A 13 -5.94 -20.89 32.43
C GLY A 13 -6.62 -19.63 31.89
N LEU A 14 -6.72 -18.62 32.74
CA LEU A 14 -7.03 -17.26 32.34
C LEU A 14 -5.90 -16.81 31.40
N ASP A 15 -6.25 -16.58 30.13
CA ASP A 15 -5.38 -15.97 29.14
C ASP A 15 -4.82 -14.66 29.72
N ALA A 16 -3.51 -14.62 29.95
CA ALA A 16 -2.82 -13.38 30.24
C ALA A 16 -2.88 -12.54 28.96
N GLU A 17 -3.79 -11.58 28.89
CA GLU A 17 -3.82 -10.59 27.81
C GLU A 17 -2.45 -9.90 27.76
N GLY A 18 -1.64 -10.22 26.75
CA GLY A 18 -0.32 -9.62 26.62
C GLY A 18 -0.44 -8.14 26.25
N SER A 19 0.60 -7.39 26.62
CA SER A 19 0.63 -5.95 26.44
C SER A 19 0.53 -5.57 24.96
N ASN A 20 -0.24 -4.53 24.65
CA ASN A 20 -0.28 -3.93 23.32
C ASN A 20 0.95 -3.08 22.99
N VAL A 21 1.89 -3.00 23.92
CA VAL A 21 3.09 -2.16 23.83
C VAL A 21 4.34 -2.99 24.04
N SER A 22 5.42 -2.65 23.32
CA SER A 22 6.74 -3.23 23.53
C SER A 22 7.85 -2.21 23.34
N VAL A 23 8.99 -2.43 23.99
CA VAL A 23 10.20 -1.62 23.82
C VAL A 23 11.00 -2.19 22.65
N LEU A 24 11.41 -1.31 21.73
CA LEU A 24 12.24 -1.71 20.59
C LEU A 24 13.65 -2.08 21.04
N SER A 25 14.17 -3.16 20.46
CA SER A 25 15.58 -3.55 20.58
C SER A 25 16.50 -2.55 19.86
N TRP A 26 17.79 -2.56 20.20
CA TRP A 26 18.79 -1.68 19.56
C TRP A 26 18.81 -1.81 18.03
N GLU A 27 18.72 -3.03 17.48
CA GLU A 27 18.68 -3.25 16.03
C GLU A 27 17.46 -2.58 15.38
N GLN A 28 16.30 -2.65 16.05
CA GLN A 28 15.08 -2.00 15.58
C GLN A 28 15.20 -0.46 15.69
N VAL A 29 15.78 0.07 16.78
CA VAL A 29 16.04 1.50 16.93
C VAL A 29 16.99 2.00 15.84
N GLN A 30 18.05 1.25 15.52
CA GLN A 30 18.99 1.61 14.47
C GLN A 30 18.34 1.61 13.08
N ARG A 31 17.45 0.64 12.79
CA ARG A 31 16.66 0.65 11.55
C ARG A 31 15.70 1.84 11.48
N LEU A 32 15.02 2.13 12.58
CA LEU A 32 14.13 3.30 12.68
C LEU A 32 14.88 4.60 12.41
N ASP A 33 16.05 4.76 13.02
CA ASP A 33 16.89 5.95 12.85
C ASP A 33 17.26 6.15 11.38
N ARG A 34 17.78 5.10 10.72
CA ARG A 34 18.12 5.12 9.29
C ARG A 34 16.94 5.60 8.44
N ILE A 35 15.75 5.04 8.65
CA ILE A 35 14.53 5.45 7.93
C ILE A 35 14.22 6.94 8.12
N LEU A 36 14.46 7.49 9.31
CA LEU A 36 14.16 8.90 9.62
C LEU A 36 15.28 9.88 9.22
N THR A 37 16.52 9.40 9.09
CA THR A 37 17.69 10.22 8.74
C THR A 37 18.04 10.21 7.26
N ASP A 38 17.73 9.13 6.55
CA ASP A 38 18.04 8.99 5.13
C ASP A 38 17.24 10.00 4.29
N SER A 39 17.89 10.56 3.27
CA SER A 39 17.23 11.48 2.33
C SER A 39 16.29 10.69 1.42
N ILE A 40 15.08 11.20 1.25
CA ILE A 40 14.10 10.66 0.32
C ILE A 40 13.70 11.73 -0.71
N PRO A 41 13.61 11.35 -2.00
CA PRO A 41 13.26 12.28 -3.06
C PRO A 41 11.74 12.48 -3.14
N ILE A 42 11.29 13.73 -3.07
CA ILE A 42 9.91 14.12 -3.37
C ILE A 42 9.88 14.78 -4.74
N HIS A 43 9.27 14.10 -5.70
CA HIS A 43 9.34 14.48 -7.11
C HIS A 43 8.31 15.57 -7.42
N GLY A 44 8.79 16.70 -7.94
CA GLY A 44 7.95 17.75 -8.49
C GLY A 44 7.40 17.37 -9.87
N ARG A 45 6.13 17.69 -10.12
CA ARG A 45 5.51 17.57 -11.46
C ARG A 45 5.90 18.73 -12.36
N GLY A 46 6.01 18.45 -13.66
CA GLY A 46 6.40 19.45 -14.66
C GLY A 46 7.84 19.89 -14.46
N ASN A 47 8.06 21.20 -14.34
CA ASN A 47 9.39 21.80 -14.20
C ASN A 47 9.79 22.06 -12.74
N PHE A 48 9.01 21.58 -11.77
CA PHE A 48 9.36 21.74 -10.36
C PHE A 48 10.53 20.81 -9.98
N PRO A 49 11.51 21.28 -9.20
CA PRO A 49 12.66 20.48 -8.82
C PRO A 49 12.26 19.28 -7.93
N THR A 50 13.11 18.26 -7.86
CA THR A 50 12.96 17.21 -6.84
C THR A 50 13.47 17.73 -5.49
N LEU A 51 12.68 17.54 -4.44
CA LEU A 51 13.07 17.91 -3.07
C LEU A 51 13.79 16.74 -2.42
N GLU A 52 14.97 17.00 -1.86
CA GLU A 52 15.70 16.04 -1.04
C GLU A 52 15.37 16.29 0.43
N MET A 53 14.60 15.39 1.04
CA MET A 53 14.01 15.63 2.35
C MET A 53 14.29 14.47 3.30
N ARG A 54 14.58 14.77 4.57
CA ARG A 54 14.69 13.75 5.62
C ARG A 54 13.38 13.67 6.39
N PRO A 55 12.80 12.49 6.63
CA PRO A 55 11.54 12.37 7.37
C PRO A 55 11.57 13.04 8.75
N ARG A 56 12.69 12.92 9.47
CA ARG A 56 12.90 13.63 10.74
C ARG A 56 12.74 15.15 10.61
N GLN A 57 13.25 15.74 9.53
CA GLN A 57 13.14 17.19 9.30
C GLN A 57 11.69 17.59 9.00
N ILE A 58 10.98 16.79 8.20
CA ILE A 58 9.55 16.99 7.93
C ILE A 58 8.76 17.01 9.25
N VAL A 59 8.94 15.98 10.07
CA VAL A 59 8.24 15.86 11.35
C VAL A 59 8.54 17.05 12.25
N LYS A 60 9.82 17.45 12.36
CA LYS A 60 10.23 18.57 13.20
C LYS A 60 9.58 19.88 12.76
N VAL A 61 9.69 20.24 11.48
CA VAL A 61 9.18 21.52 10.96
C VAL A 61 7.65 21.56 11.04
N VAL A 62 6.97 20.48 10.65
CA VAL A 62 5.50 20.39 10.71
C VAL A 62 5.01 20.49 12.16
N ARG A 63 5.61 19.74 13.10
CA ARG A 63 5.24 19.78 14.53
C ARG A 63 5.42 21.19 15.12
N SER A 64 6.59 21.80 14.90
CA SER A 64 6.88 23.16 15.38
C SER A 64 5.84 24.18 14.90
N ARG A 65 5.48 24.14 13.62
CA ARG A 65 4.49 25.06 13.04
C ARG A 65 3.07 24.78 13.53
N MET A 66 2.72 23.52 13.79
CA MET A 66 1.43 23.20 14.41
C MET A 66 1.35 23.78 15.82
N ASP A 67 2.42 23.66 16.61
CA ASP A 67 2.50 24.23 17.96
C ASP A 67 2.42 25.77 17.93
N GLU A 68 3.12 26.43 16.99
CA GLU A 68 3.04 27.89 16.77
C GLU A 68 1.61 28.36 16.42
N LYS A 69 0.87 27.54 15.67
CA LYS A 69 -0.54 27.78 15.32
C LYS A 69 -1.52 27.29 16.39
N LYS A 70 -1.03 26.87 17.56
CA LYS A 70 -1.80 26.39 18.72
C LYS A 70 -2.62 25.11 18.42
N ILE A 71 -2.15 24.29 17.48
CA ILE A 71 -2.66 22.95 17.25
C ILE A 71 -1.77 21.98 18.00
N ASN A 72 -2.27 21.47 19.13
CA ASN A 72 -1.55 20.56 19.98
C ASN A 72 -1.30 19.20 19.29
N VAL A 73 -0.04 18.79 19.20
CA VAL A 73 0.38 17.47 18.70
C VAL A 73 0.76 16.58 19.89
N ARG A 74 -0.12 15.63 20.21
CA ARG A 74 -0.02 14.72 21.35
C ARG A 74 1.17 13.77 21.22
N ASP A 75 1.34 13.15 20.05
CA ASP A 75 2.51 12.34 19.70
C ASP A 75 2.66 12.24 18.17
N VAL A 76 3.84 11.82 17.71
CA VAL A 76 4.09 11.45 16.31
C VAL A 76 4.47 9.98 16.21
N ARG A 77 3.89 9.27 15.24
CA ARG A 77 4.07 7.83 15.05
C ARG A 77 4.47 7.48 13.62
N LEU A 78 5.33 6.49 13.46
CA LEU A 78 5.54 5.79 12.20
C LEU A 78 4.56 4.61 12.12
N ASN A 79 3.82 4.49 11.01
CA ASN A 79 2.81 3.45 10.81
C ASN A 79 3.11 2.60 9.56
N GLY A 80 2.23 1.62 9.32
CA GLY A 80 2.14 0.90 8.06
C GLY A 80 3.30 -0.04 7.82
N SER A 81 3.60 -0.30 6.56
CA SER A 81 4.65 -1.25 6.18
C SER A 81 6.04 -0.85 6.66
N ALA A 82 6.29 0.45 6.85
CA ALA A 82 7.55 0.96 7.38
C ALA A 82 7.75 0.56 8.84
N ALA A 83 6.71 0.66 9.67
CA ALA A 83 6.76 0.19 11.06
C ALA A 83 7.02 -1.32 11.13
N SER A 84 6.32 -2.12 10.31
CA SER A 84 6.55 -3.57 10.23
C SER A 84 7.99 -3.89 9.81
N HIS A 85 8.56 -3.16 8.85
CA HIS A 85 9.93 -3.34 8.39
C HIS A 85 10.97 -2.99 9.47
N VAL A 86 10.73 -1.94 10.27
CA VAL A 86 11.57 -1.62 11.44
C VAL A 86 11.61 -2.79 12.41
N LEU A 87 10.45 -3.38 12.70
CA LEU A 87 10.33 -4.48 13.66
C LEU A 87 10.89 -5.79 13.13
N HIS A 88 10.69 -6.08 11.84
CA HIS A 88 11.16 -7.29 11.17
C HIS A 88 11.46 -7.03 9.68
N GLU A 89 12.73 -6.86 9.36
CA GLU A 89 13.25 -6.51 8.03
C GLU A 89 12.90 -7.56 6.97
N ASP A 90 13.06 -8.84 7.30
CA ASP A 90 12.90 -9.98 6.38
C ASP A 90 11.45 -10.49 6.25
N SER A 91 10.46 -9.67 6.60
CA SER A 91 9.04 -10.03 6.45
C SER A 91 8.62 -10.34 5.00
N GLY A 92 9.43 -9.94 4.00
CA GLY A 92 9.13 -10.08 2.57
C GLY A 92 8.06 -9.10 2.07
N LEU A 93 7.54 -8.25 2.94
CA LEU A 93 6.63 -7.15 2.59
C LEU A 93 7.40 -5.97 1.98
N GLY A 94 8.65 -5.77 2.43
CA GLY A 94 9.36 -4.50 2.27
C GLY A 94 8.60 -3.37 2.98
N TYR A 95 8.95 -2.13 2.68
CA TYR A 95 8.08 -0.99 2.97
C TYR A 95 7.92 -0.14 1.73
N LYS A 96 6.67 0.28 1.50
CA LYS A 96 6.28 1.06 0.34
C LYS A 96 6.22 2.53 0.75
N ASP A 97 5.10 2.92 1.36
CA ASP A 97 4.88 4.30 1.78
C ASP A 97 5.48 4.54 3.17
N LEU A 98 5.91 5.77 3.40
CA LEU A 98 6.36 6.26 4.70
C LEU A 98 5.19 6.98 5.38
N ASP A 99 4.46 6.25 6.21
CA ASP A 99 3.25 6.73 6.87
C ASP A 99 3.59 7.39 8.22
N LEU A 100 3.54 8.72 8.27
CA LEU A 100 3.76 9.51 9.47
C LEU A 100 2.42 10.00 10.02
N ILE A 101 2.07 9.56 11.23
CA ILE A 101 0.85 9.96 11.94
C ILE A 101 1.19 11.02 12.96
N PHE A 102 0.59 12.19 12.82
CA PHE A 102 0.55 13.25 13.82
C PHE A 102 -0.77 13.14 14.58
N CYS A 103 -0.72 12.68 15.83
CA CYS A 103 -1.90 12.63 16.69
C CYS A 103 -2.17 14.04 17.22
N ALA A 104 -3.12 14.75 16.63
CA ALA A 104 -3.32 16.18 16.85
C ALA A 104 -4.79 16.54 17.12
N ASP A 105 -5.00 17.59 17.92
CA ASP A 105 -6.34 18.05 18.28
C ASP A 105 -6.98 18.87 17.14
N LEU A 106 -7.79 18.23 16.28
CA LEU A 106 -8.45 18.89 15.15
C LEU A 106 -9.89 19.27 15.52
N LYS A 107 -10.13 20.48 16.03
CA LYS A 107 -11.45 20.86 16.57
C LYS A 107 -12.50 21.22 15.50
N GLY A 108 -12.09 21.62 14.31
CA GLY A 108 -12.98 21.93 13.21
C GLY A 108 -12.26 22.23 11.89
N GLU A 109 -12.98 22.85 10.96
CA GLU A 109 -12.50 23.13 9.59
C GLU A 109 -11.28 24.07 9.56
N ALA A 110 -11.17 24.99 10.52
CA ALA A 110 -10.06 25.93 10.60
C ALA A 110 -8.72 25.22 10.83
N GLU A 111 -8.69 24.20 11.71
CA GLU A 111 -7.50 23.40 11.96
C GLU A 111 -7.13 22.57 10.73
N PHE A 112 -8.09 22.01 10.00
CA PHE A 112 -7.82 21.29 8.75
C PHE A 112 -7.17 22.17 7.68
N GLN A 113 -7.68 23.39 7.51
CA GLN A 113 -7.11 24.35 6.56
C GLN A 113 -5.72 24.80 7.03
N THR A 114 -5.54 25.05 8.32
CA THR A 114 -4.24 25.42 8.91
C THR A 114 -3.20 24.31 8.72
N VAL A 115 -3.55 23.04 8.96
CA VAL A 115 -2.66 21.89 8.73
C VAL A 115 -2.24 21.79 7.27
N LYS A 116 -3.18 21.96 6.34
CA LYS A 116 -2.89 21.98 4.91
C LYS A 116 -1.90 23.11 4.57
N ASP A 117 -2.13 24.31 5.08
CA ASP A 117 -1.28 25.46 4.81
C ASP A 117 0.12 25.26 5.40
N ILE A 118 0.23 24.74 6.63
CA ILE A 118 1.51 24.37 7.25
C ILE A 118 2.30 23.43 6.34
N VAL A 119 1.69 22.34 5.85
CA VAL A 119 2.41 21.36 5.02
C VAL A 119 2.85 21.97 3.69
N LEU A 120 2.00 22.77 3.04
CA LEU A 120 2.36 23.45 1.80
C LEU A 120 3.48 24.48 2.01
N ASP A 121 3.43 25.25 3.10
CA ASP A 121 4.48 26.18 3.47
C ASP A 121 5.79 25.46 3.79
N CYS A 122 5.74 24.27 4.40
CA CYS A 122 6.94 23.45 4.62
C CYS A 122 7.60 23.07 3.29
N LEU A 123 6.82 22.67 2.27
CA LEU A 123 7.37 22.34 0.94
C LEU A 123 8.10 23.54 0.30
N LEU A 124 7.63 24.76 0.57
CA LEU A 124 8.30 25.98 0.09
C LEU A 124 9.70 26.16 0.73
N ASP A 125 9.86 25.80 2.00
CA ASP A 125 11.14 25.89 2.69
C ASP A 125 12.17 24.93 2.11
N PHE A 126 11.72 23.72 1.76
CA PHE A 126 12.57 22.66 1.22
C PHE A 126 12.97 22.83 -0.24
N LEU A 127 12.47 23.87 -0.93
CA LEU A 127 12.95 24.19 -2.28
C LEU A 127 14.45 24.53 -2.28
N PRO A 128 15.22 24.04 -3.28
CA PRO A 128 16.65 24.28 -3.34
C PRO A 128 17.00 25.76 -3.49
N GLU A 129 18.22 26.11 -3.10
CA GLU A 129 18.76 27.46 -3.26
C GLU A 129 18.74 27.88 -4.74
N GLY A 130 18.32 29.11 -5.01
CA GLY A 130 18.19 29.67 -6.37
C GLY A 130 16.78 29.61 -6.97
N VAL A 131 15.82 28.94 -6.33
CA VAL A 131 14.41 29.00 -6.74
C VAL A 131 13.78 30.31 -6.24
N ASN A 132 13.16 31.08 -7.14
CA ASN A 132 12.41 32.27 -6.75
C ASN A 132 11.11 31.87 -6.04
N LYS A 133 11.11 31.98 -4.70
CA LYS A 133 9.99 31.61 -3.82
C LYS A 133 8.84 32.64 -3.86
N GLU A 134 9.08 33.88 -4.28
CA GLU A 134 8.09 34.99 -4.21
C GLU A 134 6.87 34.77 -5.12
N LYS A 135 7.06 34.03 -6.23
CA LYS A 135 5.99 33.74 -7.19
C LYS A 135 5.28 32.42 -6.94
N ILE A 136 5.75 31.63 -5.97
CA ILE A 136 5.23 30.30 -5.70
C ILE A 136 4.08 30.42 -4.71
N THR A 137 2.91 29.92 -5.12
CA THR A 137 1.70 29.92 -4.30
C THR A 137 1.46 28.54 -3.69
N PRO A 138 0.69 28.44 -2.58
CA PRO A 138 0.30 27.14 -2.02
C PRO A 138 -0.43 26.24 -3.04
N LEU A 139 -1.22 26.83 -3.95
CA LEU A 139 -1.91 26.08 -5.01
C LEU A 139 -0.90 25.44 -5.98
N THR A 140 0.12 26.19 -6.40
CA THR A 140 1.17 25.64 -7.28
C THR A 140 1.99 24.54 -6.62
N LEU A 141 2.30 24.66 -5.32
CA LEU A 141 2.98 23.60 -4.57
C LEU A 141 2.12 22.35 -4.42
N LYS A 142 0.82 22.52 -4.16
CA LYS A 142 -0.15 21.43 -4.16
C LYS A 142 -0.12 20.67 -5.48
N GLU A 143 -0.22 21.36 -6.61
CA GLU A 143 -0.27 20.73 -7.92
C GLU A 143 1.06 20.06 -8.30
N ALA A 144 2.18 20.64 -7.85
CA ALA A 144 3.52 20.15 -8.13
C ALA A 144 3.88 18.89 -7.33
N TYR A 145 3.64 18.88 -6.01
CA TYR A 145 4.23 17.87 -5.12
C TYR A 145 3.20 16.95 -4.44
N VAL A 146 1.94 17.37 -4.35
CA VAL A 146 0.93 16.59 -3.63
C VAL A 146 0.22 15.64 -4.60
N GLN A 147 0.38 14.34 -4.36
CA GLN A 147 -0.28 13.31 -5.15
C GLN A 147 -1.73 13.12 -4.75
N LYS A 148 -2.02 13.15 -3.45
CA LYS A 148 -3.35 12.88 -2.88
C LYS A 148 -3.57 13.69 -1.62
N MET A 149 -4.76 14.28 -1.49
CA MET A 149 -5.25 14.85 -0.25
C MET A 149 -6.61 14.26 0.10
N VAL A 150 -6.79 13.95 1.38
CA VAL A 150 -8.07 13.46 1.91
C VAL A 150 -8.37 14.19 3.20
N LYS A 151 -9.62 14.64 3.35
CA LYS A 151 -10.16 15.18 4.59
C LYS A 151 -11.37 14.35 4.98
N VAL A 152 -11.38 13.84 6.21
CA VAL A 152 -12.53 13.16 6.82
C VAL A 152 -12.87 13.89 8.11
N CYS A 153 -14.10 14.39 8.20
CA CYS A 153 -14.62 15.06 9.39
C CYS A 153 -16.07 14.63 9.57
N ASN A 154 -16.27 13.61 10.40
CA ASN A 154 -17.58 13.15 10.84
C ASN A 154 -17.53 12.84 12.35
N ASP A 155 -18.63 12.36 12.93
CA ASP A 155 -18.76 12.13 14.37
C ASP A 155 -17.80 11.07 14.91
N SER A 156 -17.40 10.10 14.07
CA SER A 156 -16.54 8.97 14.46
C SER A 156 -15.09 9.10 14.01
N ASP A 157 -14.87 9.71 12.85
CA ASP A 157 -13.57 9.82 12.18
C ASP A 157 -13.27 11.29 11.87
N ARG A 158 -12.14 11.76 12.40
CA ARG A 158 -11.64 13.11 12.18
C ARG A 158 -10.14 13.10 11.91
N TRP A 159 -9.79 13.15 10.63
CA TRP A 159 -8.41 13.08 10.19
C TRP A 159 -8.19 13.66 8.79
N SER A 160 -6.96 14.07 8.52
CA SER A 160 -6.48 14.58 7.24
C SER A 160 -5.31 13.73 6.75
N LEU A 161 -5.12 13.63 5.44
CA LEU A 161 -3.98 12.97 4.83
C LEU A 161 -3.47 13.79 3.65
N ILE A 162 -2.16 13.99 3.61
CA ILE A 162 -1.43 14.62 2.50
C ILE A 162 -0.32 13.66 2.07
N SER A 163 -0.45 13.11 0.86
CA SER A 163 0.51 12.17 0.28
C SER A 163 1.39 12.91 -0.73
N LEU A 164 2.69 12.90 -0.50
CA LEU A 164 3.71 13.56 -1.33
C LEU A 164 4.28 12.55 -2.34
N SER A 165 4.43 13.00 -3.58
CA SER A 165 4.77 12.13 -4.71
C SER A 165 6.21 11.63 -4.66
N ASN A 166 6.38 10.32 -4.75
CA ASN A 166 7.68 9.72 -5.05
C ASN A 166 7.53 8.75 -6.24
N ASN A 167 8.24 9.03 -7.34
CA ASN A 167 8.11 8.26 -8.57
C ASN A 167 8.64 6.82 -8.44
N SER A 168 9.35 6.49 -7.36
CA SER A 168 9.74 5.11 -7.02
C SER A 168 8.63 4.29 -6.34
N GLY A 169 7.46 4.89 -6.12
CA GLY A 169 6.33 4.25 -5.43
C GLY A 169 6.41 4.30 -3.91
N LYS A 170 7.44 4.93 -3.33
CA LYS A 170 7.63 5.13 -1.90
C LYS A 170 7.16 6.52 -1.44
N ASN A 171 5.85 6.73 -1.42
CA ASN A 171 5.30 8.05 -1.11
C ASN A 171 5.49 8.39 0.37
N VAL A 172 5.48 9.69 0.68
CA VAL A 172 5.46 10.16 2.08
C VAL A 172 4.04 10.57 2.42
N GLU A 173 3.41 9.87 3.35
CA GLU A 173 2.05 10.17 3.78
C GLU A 173 2.06 10.84 5.14
N LEU A 174 1.68 12.12 5.16
CA LEU A 174 1.49 12.89 6.37
C LEU A 174 0.03 12.80 6.77
N LYS A 175 -0.26 12.04 7.83
CA LYS A 175 -1.60 11.81 8.34
C LYS A 175 -1.80 12.55 9.66
N PHE A 176 -2.80 13.40 9.74
CA PHE A 176 -3.13 14.18 10.93
C PHE A 176 -4.41 13.62 11.53
N VAL A 177 -4.32 13.02 12.71
CA VAL A 177 -5.40 12.21 13.29
C VAL A 177 -5.82 12.78 14.62
N ASP A 178 -7.08 13.20 14.71
CA ASP A 178 -7.73 13.45 16.00
C ASP A 178 -8.44 12.19 16.48
N SER A 179 -9.35 11.65 15.66
CA SER A 179 -10.02 10.36 15.88
C SER A 179 -10.01 9.52 14.61
N LEU A 180 -9.76 8.21 14.76
CA LEU A 180 -9.77 7.24 13.67
C LEU A 180 -10.25 5.90 14.18
N ARG A 181 -11.42 5.48 13.70
CA ARG A 181 -12.02 4.20 14.09
C ARG A 181 -11.23 3.01 13.57
N ARG A 182 -10.87 3.06 12.28
CA ARG A 182 -10.18 1.96 11.59
C ARG A 182 -8.69 2.22 11.49
N GLN A 183 -7.92 1.55 12.34
CA GLN A 183 -6.47 1.80 12.44
C GLN A 183 -5.61 0.71 11.76
N PHE A 184 -6.16 -0.48 11.50
CA PHE A 184 -5.46 -1.58 10.84
C PHE A 184 -6.43 -2.45 10.02
N GLU A 185 -5.87 -3.27 9.11
CA GLU A 185 -6.64 -4.29 8.38
C GLU A 185 -6.26 -5.71 8.85
N PHE A 186 -4.96 -5.98 8.97
CA PHE A 186 -4.41 -7.23 9.51
C PHE A 186 -3.38 -6.93 10.62
N SER A 187 -3.08 -7.95 11.43
CA SER A 187 -2.08 -7.83 12.50
C SER A 187 -0.71 -7.39 11.99
N VAL A 188 -0.31 -7.85 10.80
CA VAL A 188 1.02 -7.62 10.21
C VAL A 188 1.27 -6.16 9.80
N ASP A 189 0.23 -5.33 9.71
CA ASP A 189 0.28 -3.90 9.40
C ASP A 189 -0.27 -3.02 10.53
N SER A 190 -0.41 -3.58 11.74
CA SER A 190 -1.02 -2.91 12.89
C SER A 190 -0.03 -2.15 13.78
N PHE A 191 1.24 -2.05 13.38
CA PHE A 191 2.28 -1.49 14.23
C PHE A 191 2.39 0.03 14.08
N GLN A 192 2.43 0.72 15.21
CA GLN A 192 2.73 2.14 15.30
C GLN A 192 3.92 2.36 16.23
N ILE A 193 4.95 3.06 15.76
CA ILE A 193 6.18 3.30 16.53
C ILE A 193 6.21 4.78 16.94
N LYS A 194 6.24 5.05 18.24
CA LYS A 194 6.28 6.42 18.77
C LYS A 194 7.65 7.04 18.50
N LEU A 195 7.66 8.20 17.85
CA LEU A 195 8.89 8.86 17.39
C LEU A 195 9.42 9.90 18.38
N ASP A 196 8.58 10.39 19.28
CA ASP A 196 8.90 11.51 20.19
C ASP A 196 10.23 11.36 20.93
N SER A 197 10.51 10.20 21.52
CA SER A 197 11.76 9.96 22.25
C SER A 197 12.99 9.99 21.34
N LEU A 198 12.86 9.52 20.10
CA LEU A 198 13.94 9.57 19.10
C LEU A 198 14.17 10.99 18.61
N LEU A 199 13.10 11.74 18.35
CA LEU A 199 13.17 13.13 17.90
C LEU A 199 13.80 14.02 18.99
N LEU A 200 13.40 13.84 20.25
CA LEU A 200 13.94 14.58 21.39
C LEU A 200 15.42 14.28 21.61
N PHE A 201 15.82 13.00 21.56
CA PHE A 201 17.23 12.61 21.67
C PHE A 201 18.10 13.39 20.68
N HIS A 202 17.60 13.49 19.46
CA HIS A 202 18.23 14.15 18.33
C HIS A 202 18.25 15.69 18.41
N GLU A 203 17.44 16.28 19.27
CA GLU A 203 17.44 17.71 19.57
C GLU A 203 18.36 18.07 20.72
N CYS A 204 18.54 17.15 21.67
CA CYS A 204 19.29 17.40 22.91
C CYS A 204 20.68 16.76 22.95
N SER A 205 20.95 15.70 22.18
CA SER A 205 22.23 14.98 22.19
C SER A 205 23.16 15.49 21.11
N GLU A 206 24.39 15.83 21.51
CA GLU A 206 25.51 16.10 20.61
C GLU A 206 26.20 14.80 20.14
N ASN A 207 26.05 13.71 20.91
CA ASN A 207 26.66 12.43 20.61
C ASN A 207 25.77 11.55 19.71
N PRO A 208 26.36 10.79 18.77
CA PRO A 208 25.64 9.81 17.98
C PRO A 208 25.11 8.66 18.86
N MET A 209 24.04 8.00 18.41
CA MET A 209 23.53 6.82 19.11
C MET A 209 24.49 5.64 19.03
N SER A 210 24.53 4.85 20.11
CA SER A 210 25.25 3.58 20.20
C SER A 210 24.41 2.55 20.97
N ALA A 211 24.80 1.27 20.94
CA ALA A 211 24.09 0.20 21.64
C ALA A 211 23.95 0.42 23.16
N THR A 212 24.84 1.21 23.77
CA THR A 212 24.80 1.56 25.20
C THR A 212 24.25 2.96 25.45
N PHE A 213 23.98 3.74 24.40
CA PHE A 213 23.51 5.12 24.50
C PHE A 213 22.51 5.40 23.37
N HIS A 214 21.25 5.08 23.63
CA HIS A 214 20.14 5.32 22.72
C HIS A 214 18.86 5.57 23.52
N PRO A 215 17.88 6.30 22.95
CA PRO A 215 16.60 6.50 23.61
C PRO A 215 15.81 5.18 23.69
N THR A 216 14.95 5.08 24.70
CA THR A 216 13.95 4.01 24.78
C THR A 216 12.81 4.35 23.82
N ILE A 217 12.60 3.51 22.80
CA ILE A 217 11.54 3.68 21.81
C ILE A 217 10.44 2.66 22.05
N ILE A 218 9.19 3.14 21.98
CA ILE A 218 8.00 2.34 22.25
C ILE A 218 7.26 2.05 20.93
N GLY A 219 7.01 0.77 20.67
CA GLY A 219 6.11 0.29 19.64
C GLY A 219 4.77 -0.12 20.24
N GLU A 220 3.69 0.16 19.53
CA GLU A 220 2.31 -0.20 19.88
C GLU A 220 1.70 -1.04 18.74
N SER A 221 0.89 -2.03 19.08
CA SER A 221 0.08 -2.77 18.12
C SER A 221 -1.39 -2.40 18.31
N VAL A 222 -1.99 -1.79 17.30
CA VAL A 222 -3.43 -1.47 17.33
C VAL A 222 -4.32 -2.69 17.07
N PHE A 223 -3.71 -3.84 16.75
CA PHE A 223 -4.38 -5.15 16.71
C PHE A 223 -4.70 -5.67 18.12
N GLY A 224 -4.01 -5.19 19.15
CA GLY A 224 -4.07 -5.70 20.52
C GLY A 224 -2.70 -6.16 20.96
N ASP A 225 -2.53 -7.44 21.28
CA ASP A 225 -1.27 -7.99 21.78
C ASP A 225 -0.11 -7.78 20.79
N PHE A 226 0.94 -7.08 21.25
CA PHE A 226 2.09 -6.74 20.42
C PHE A 226 2.94 -7.97 20.07
N GLY A 227 3.12 -8.89 21.01
CA GLY A 227 3.90 -10.11 20.83
C GLY A 227 3.25 -11.02 19.78
N ALA A 228 1.95 -11.24 19.90
CA ALA A 228 1.16 -12.03 18.95
C ALA A 228 1.20 -11.43 17.54
N ALA A 229 1.03 -10.11 17.41
CA ALA A 229 1.14 -9.45 16.11
C ALA A 229 2.56 -9.60 15.51
N LEU A 230 3.60 -9.48 16.34
CA LEU A 230 4.99 -9.62 15.90
C LEU A 230 5.30 -11.06 15.47
N ASP A 231 4.75 -12.05 16.16
CA ASP A 231 4.89 -13.45 15.79
C ASP A 231 4.12 -13.77 14.49
N HIS A 232 2.97 -13.15 14.26
CA HIS A 232 2.31 -13.23 12.96
C HIS A 232 3.17 -12.64 11.84
N LEU A 233 3.86 -11.52 12.08
CA LEU A 233 4.75 -10.91 11.10
C LEU A 233 5.95 -11.82 10.78
N ARG A 234 6.57 -12.43 11.79
CA ARG A 234 7.72 -13.34 11.64
C ARG A 234 7.36 -14.64 10.92
N HIS A 235 6.21 -15.23 11.25
CA HIS A 235 5.76 -16.50 10.68
C HIS A 235 4.82 -16.34 9.48
N LYS A 236 4.68 -15.11 8.96
CA LYS A 236 3.85 -14.77 7.81
C LYS A 236 2.39 -15.25 7.96
N VAL A 237 1.77 -14.91 9.07
CA VAL A 237 0.38 -15.28 9.37
C VAL A 237 -0.57 -14.11 9.07
N ILE A 238 -1.68 -14.40 8.39
CA ILE A 238 -2.78 -13.46 8.14
C ILE A 238 -3.82 -13.67 9.23
N CYS A 239 -3.97 -12.64 10.08
CA CYS A 239 -4.94 -12.61 11.16
C CYS A 239 -5.52 -11.21 11.30
N THR A 240 -6.82 -11.11 11.60
CA THR A 240 -7.55 -9.89 11.92
C THR A 240 -8.56 -10.19 13.03
N ARG A 241 -8.81 -9.21 13.92
CA ARG A 241 -9.81 -9.32 15.00
C ARG A 241 -11.12 -8.58 14.68
N ASN A 242 -11.08 -7.68 13.68
CA ASN A 242 -12.18 -6.78 13.35
C ASN A 242 -12.58 -6.92 11.86
N PRO A 243 -13.08 -8.10 11.44
CA PRO A 243 -13.46 -8.34 10.06
C PRO A 243 -14.49 -7.32 9.56
N GLU A 244 -15.39 -6.86 10.43
CA GLU A 244 -16.43 -5.86 10.15
C GLU A 244 -15.90 -4.47 9.77
N GLU A 245 -14.64 -4.19 10.08
CA GLU A 245 -14.00 -2.93 9.75
C GLU A 245 -13.25 -2.95 8.42
N ILE A 246 -13.03 -4.13 7.85
CA ILE A 246 -12.35 -4.29 6.57
C ILE A 246 -13.22 -3.73 5.44
N ARG A 247 -12.65 -2.85 4.62
CA ARG A 247 -13.28 -2.31 3.40
C ARG A 247 -12.88 -3.13 2.17
N GLY A 248 -13.45 -2.82 1.01
CA GLY A 248 -13.18 -3.52 -0.25
C GLY A 248 -11.69 -3.59 -0.61
N GLY A 249 -10.89 -2.60 -0.22
CA GLY A 249 -9.43 -2.62 -0.38
C GLY A 249 -8.73 -3.78 0.36
N GLY A 250 -9.34 -4.30 1.43
CA GLY A 250 -8.78 -5.41 2.21
C GLY A 250 -8.68 -6.71 1.42
N LEU A 251 -9.57 -6.95 0.44
CA LEU A 251 -9.44 -8.09 -0.48
C LEU A 251 -8.13 -8.01 -1.29
N LEU A 252 -7.80 -6.81 -1.77
CA LEU A 252 -6.59 -6.59 -2.56
C LEU A 252 -5.34 -6.80 -1.69
N LYS A 253 -5.35 -6.24 -0.48
CA LYS A 253 -4.27 -6.45 0.49
C LYS A 253 -4.13 -7.91 0.91
N TYR A 254 -5.24 -8.61 1.12
CA TYR A 254 -5.23 -10.04 1.42
C TYR A 254 -4.53 -10.85 0.32
N CYS A 255 -4.91 -10.64 -0.94
CA CYS A 255 -4.27 -11.32 -2.07
C CYS A 255 -2.78 -10.93 -2.20
N HIS A 256 -2.42 -9.71 -1.83
CA HIS A 256 -1.03 -9.22 -1.82
C HIS A 256 -0.16 -9.89 -0.76
N LEU A 257 -0.76 -10.22 0.40
CA LEU A 257 -0.13 -11.03 1.44
C LEU A 257 0.05 -12.48 0.98
N LEU A 258 -0.97 -13.08 0.34
CA LEU A 258 -0.90 -14.46 -0.16
C LEU A 258 0.27 -14.66 -1.14
N VAL A 259 0.45 -13.78 -2.14
CA VAL A 259 1.57 -13.88 -3.09
C VAL A 259 2.95 -13.66 -2.46
N ARG A 260 3.02 -13.16 -1.22
CA ARG A 260 4.26 -13.02 -0.44
C ARG A 260 4.49 -14.19 0.52
N GLY A 261 3.68 -15.23 0.40
CA GLY A 261 3.77 -16.47 1.16
C GLY A 261 3.12 -16.39 2.55
N PHE A 262 2.29 -15.37 2.81
CA PHE A 262 1.52 -15.34 4.04
C PHE A 262 0.38 -16.33 3.98
N ARG A 263 0.05 -16.93 5.14
CA ARG A 263 -0.96 -17.98 5.27
C ARG A 263 -1.98 -17.63 6.34
N ALA A 264 -3.20 -18.11 6.19
CA ALA A 264 -4.21 -17.94 7.22
C ALA A 264 -3.81 -18.61 8.54
N ALA A 265 -4.14 -17.99 9.67
CA ALA A 265 -4.02 -18.64 10.98
C ALA A 265 -4.95 -19.87 11.10
N SER A 266 -6.13 -19.79 10.49
CA SER A 266 -7.19 -20.80 10.52
C SER A 266 -7.89 -20.84 9.15
N GLU A 267 -7.98 -22.03 8.55
CA GLU A 267 -8.61 -22.20 7.23
C GLU A 267 -10.13 -21.94 7.26
N SER A 268 -10.82 -22.35 8.33
CA SER A 268 -12.27 -22.17 8.47
C SER A 268 -12.63 -20.69 8.57
N ASP A 269 -11.92 -19.95 9.42
CA ASP A 269 -12.18 -18.53 9.66
C ASP A 269 -11.82 -17.72 8.43
N MET A 270 -10.75 -18.11 7.73
CA MET A 270 -10.34 -17.45 6.49
C MET A 270 -11.39 -17.59 5.39
N LYS A 271 -12.06 -18.74 5.23
CA LYS A 271 -13.16 -18.87 4.25
C LYS A 271 -14.33 -17.96 4.59
N SER A 272 -14.60 -17.70 5.86
CA SER A 272 -15.60 -16.70 6.27
C SER A 272 -15.15 -15.29 5.90
N LEU A 273 -13.88 -14.96 6.22
CA LEU A 273 -13.28 -13.67 5.95
C LEU A 273 -13.19 -13.37 4.45
N GLN A 274 -12.80 -14.33 3.61
CA GLN A 274 -12.75 -14.17 2.15
C GLN A 274 -14.13 -13.83 1.58
N ARG A 275 -15.18 -14.53 2.01
CA ARG A 275 -16.57 -14.21 1.62
C ARG A 275 -16.93 -12.79 2.00
N TYR A 276 -16.61 -12.38 3.23
CA TYR A 276 -16.84 -11.01 3.69
C TYR A 276 -16.08 -9.99 2.82
N MET A 277 -14.77 -10.19 2.60
CA MET A 277 -13.92 -9.31 1.80
C MET A 277 -14.41 -9.20 0.34
N CYS A 278 -14.82 -10.31 -0.28
CA CYS A 278 -15.43 -10.32 -1.62
C CYS A 278 -16.73 -9.51 -1.63
N SER A 279 -17.67 -9.78 -0.72
CA SER A 279 -18.91 -9.00 -0.61
C SER A 279 -18.62 -7.51 -0.41
N ARG A 280 -17.68 -7.16 0.46
CA ARG A 280 -17.34 -5.77 0.76
C ARG A 280 -16.65 -5.07 -0.40
N PHE A 281 -15.86 -5.80 -1.20
CA PHE A 281 -15.29 -5.33 -2.47
C PHE A 281 -16.37 -4.95 -3.47
N PHE A 282 -17.38 -5.81 -3.70
CA PHE A 282 -18.45 -5.50 -4.65
C PHE A 282 -19.36 -4.36 -4.19
N ILE A 283 -19.57 -4.19 -2.89
CA ILE A 283 -20.41 -3.10 -2.40
C ILE A 283 -19.64 -1.77 -2.38
N ASP A 284 -18.32 -1.78 -2.10
CA ASP A 284 -17.49 -0.57 -2.15
C ASP A 284 -17.13 -0.16 -3.59
N PHE A 285 -17.07 -1.12 -4.53
CA PHE A 285 -16.76 -0.91 -5.94
C PHE A 285 -17.79 -1.63 -6.82
N SER A 286 -19.01 -1.09 -6.86
CA SER A 286 -20.13 -1.73 -7.56
C SER A 286 -20.00 -1.68 -9.08
N ASP A 287 -19.30 -0.68 -9.62
CA ASP A 287 -19.14 -0.49 -11.06
C ASP A 287 -17.85 -1.13 -11.59
N ILE A 288 -17.93 -1.77 -12.78
CA ILE A 288 -16.80 -2.46 -13.38
C ILE A 288 -15.65 -1.52 -13.79
N CYS A 289 -15.96 -0.28 -14.16
CA CYS A 289 -14.95 0.73 -14.49
C CYS A 289 -14.25 1.22 -13.22
N GLU A 290 -14.96 1.35 -12.10
CA GLU A 290 -14.36 1.63 -10.80
C GLU A 290 -13.43 0.49 -10.35
N GLN A 291 -13.88 -0.76 -10.47
CA GLN A 291 -13.05 -1.94 -10.19
C GLN A 291 -11.79 -1.94 -11.05
N ARG A 292 -11.91 -1.67 -12.37
CA ARG A 292 -10.76 -1.56 -13.28
C ARG A 292 -9.77 -0.50 -12.81
N ARG A 293 -10.23 0.74 -12.59
CA ARG A 293 -9.36 1.85 -12.13
C ARG A 293 -8.68 1.50 -10.81
N LYS A 294 -9.41 0.86 -9.89
CA LYS A 294 -8.88 0.47 -8.59
C LYS A 294 -7.80 -0.61 -8.71
N LEU A 295 -8.02 -1.62 -9.54
CA LEU A 295 -7.04 -2.69 -9.79
C LEU A 295 -5.79 -2.16 -10.51
N GLU A 296 -5.96 -1.37 -11.57
CA GLU A 296 -4.85 -0.76 -12.31
C GLU A 296 -4.01 0.14 -11.39
N SER A 297 -4.67 0.99 -10.59
CA SER A 297 -3.98 1.82 -9.59
C SER A 297 -3.28 0.99 -8.52
N TYR A 298 -3.88 -0.11 -8.06
CA TYR A 298 -3.26 -0.99 -7.07
C TYR A 298 -2.00 -1.66 -7.63
N LEU A 299 -2.07 -2.20 -8.86
CA LEU A 299 -0.92 -2.80 -9.54
C LEU A 299 0.22 -1.79 -9.75
N GLN A 300 -0.11 -0.58 -10.22
CA GLN A 300 0.87 0.48 -10.45
C GLN A 300 1.56 0.90 -9.14
N ASN A 301 0.82 0.96 -8.04
CA ASN A 301 1.36 1.41 -6.76
C ASN A 301 2.14 0.30 -6.04
N HIS A 302 1.65 -0.95 -6.01
CA HIS A 302 2.17 -1.99 -5.12
C HIS A 302 3.18 -2.96 -5.77
N PHE A 303 3.43 -2.83 -7.08
CA PHE A 303 4.30 -3.72 -7.84
C PHE A 303 5.40 -2.98 -8.62
N VAL A 304 5.73 -1.74 -8.24
CA VAL A 304 6.91 -1.04 -8.78
C VAL A 304 8.17 -1.86 -8.46
N GLY A 305 8.91 -2.25 -9.49
CA GLY A 305 10.09 -3.13 -9.36
C GLY A 305 9.77 -4.60 -9.10
N LEU A 306 8.49 -5.00 -9.11
CA LEU A 306 8.02 -6.38 -8.92
C LEU A 306 7.05 -6.78 -10.04
N GLU A 307 7.35 -6.37 -11.27
CA GLU A 307 6.50 -6.58 -12.45
C GLU A 307 6.14 -8.05 -12.63
N ASP A 308 7.11 -8.95 -12.50
CA ASP A 308 6.95 -10.40 -12.67
C ASP A 308 5.88 -10.99 -11.73
N ARG A 309 5.62 -10.37 -10.57
CA ARG A 309 4.62 -10.83 -9.59
C ARG A 309 3.21 -10.31 -9.85
N LYS A 310 3.02 -9.40 -10.80
CA LYS A 310 1.68 -8.87 -11.13
C LYS A 310 0.75 -9.97 -11.62
N TYR A 311 1.26 -10.90 -12.43
CA TYR A 311 0.48 -12.03 -12.94
C TYR A 311 0.02 -12.95 -11.80
N ASP A 312 0.95 -13.39 -10.95
CA ASP A 312 0.65 -14.26 -9.80
C ASP A 312 -0.38 -13.63 -8.85
N TYR A 313 -0.29 -12.31 -8.64
CA TYR A 313 -1.26 -11.56 -7.85
C TYR A 313 -2.65 -11.56 -8.49
N LEU A 314 -2.73 -11.30 -9.80
CA LEU A 314 -4.01 -11.32 -10.50
C LEU A 314 -4.63 -12.71 -10.52
N MET A 315 -3.83 -13.77 -10.69
CA MET A 315 -4.32 -15.14 -10.60
C MET A 315 -4.79 -15.53 -9.19
N THR A 316 -4.07 -15.07 -8.17
CA THR A 316 -4.49 -15.25 -6.77
C THR A 316 -5.82 -14.54 -6.50
N LEU A 317 -5.95 -13.28 -6.93
CA LEU A 317 -7.20 -12.53 -6.82
C LEU A 317 -8.34 -13.21 -7.59
N HIS A 318 -8.06 -13.70 -8.80
CA HIS A 318 -9.03 -14.45 -9.60
C HIS A 318 -9.53 -15.70 -8.85
N SER A 319 -8.64 -16.50 -8.27
CA SER A 319 -9.01 -17.70 -7.51
C SER A 319 -9.89 -17.35 -6.31
N VAL A 320 -9.48 -16.36 -5.51
CA VAL A 320 -10.23 -15.94 -4.31
C VAL A 320 -11.63 -15.42 -4.70
N VAL A 321 -11.73 -14.58 -5.72
CA VAL A 321 -13.03 -14.08 -6.21
C VAL A 321 -13.90 -15.21 -6.75
N ASN A 322 -13.32 -16.18 -7.47
CA ASN A 322 -14.08 -17.30 -8.03
C ASN A 322 -14.67 -18.21 -6.95
N GLU A 323 -13.86 -18.55 -5.94
CA GLU A 323 -14.21 -19.50 -4.88
C GLU A 323 -15.08 -18.89 -3.78
N SER A 324 -14.85 -17.61 -3.43
CA SER A 324 -15.47 -16.99 -2.24
C SER A 324 -16.58 -15.99 -2.54
N THR A 325 -16.91 -15.74 -3.81
CA THR A 325 -18.06 -14.91 -4.15
C THR A 325 -19.37 -15.72 -4.03
N VAL A 326 -20.28 -15.24 -3.20
CA VAL A 326 -21.59 -15.86 -2.95
C VAL A 326 -22.47 -15.84 -4.21
N CYS A 327 -23.28 -16.89 -4.41
CA CYS A 327 -24.09 -17.13 -5.62
C CYS A 327 -25.00 -15.97 -6.06
N LEU A 328 -25.39 -15.08 -5.13
CA LEU A 328 -26.26 -13.93 -5.40
C LEU A 328 -25.61 -12.88 -6.31
N MET A 329 -24.29 -12.91 -6.51
CA MET A 329 -23.54 -11.94 -7.33
C MET A 329 -22.92 -12.61 -8.58
N GLY A 330 -23.65 -13.53 -9.21
CA GLY A 330 -23.10 -14.35 -10.30
C GLY A 330 -22.74 -13.56 -11.56
N HIS A 331 -23.43 -12.46 -11.86
CA HIS A 331 -23.15 -11.62 -13.03
C HIS A 331 -21.92 -10.75 -12.78
N GLU A 332 -21.90 -10.04 -11.65
CA GLU A 332 -20.81 -9.20 -11.18
C GLU A 332 -19.53 -10.03 -11.07
N ARG A 333 -19.62 -11.24 -10.49
CA ARG A 333 -18.51 -12.20 -10.43
C ARG A 333 -17.91 -12.46 -11.82
N ARG A 334 -18.73 -12.80 -12.82
CA ARG A 334 -18.22 -13.08 -14.17
C ARG A 334 -17.57 -11.86 -14.82
N GLN A 335 -18.16 -10.67 -14.64
CA GLN A 335 -17.58 -9.44 -15.16
C GLN A 335 -16.21 -9.15 -14.53
N THR A 336 -16.09 -9.26 -13.20
CA THR A 336 -14.84 -9.03 -12.47
C THR A 336 -13.79 -10.07 -12.80
N LEU A 337 -14.15 -11.36 -12.90
CA LEU A 337 -13.23 -12.41 -13.33
C LEU A 337 -12.73 -12.19 -14.76
N GLY A 338 -13.61 -11.76 -15.67
CA GLY A 338 -13.24 -11.37 -17.04
C GLY A 338 -12.29 -10.16 -17.07
N LEU A 339 -12.53 -9.15 -16.22
CA LEU A 339 -11.63 -8.01 -16.05
C LEU A 339 -10.26 -8.43 -15.53
N ILE A 340 -10.19 -9.25 -14.49
CA ILE A 340 -8.93 -9.73 -13.91
C ILE A 340 -8.15 -10.53 -14.95
N THR A 341 -8.83 -11.39 -15.71
CA THR A 341 -8.22 -12.18 -16.80
C THR A 341 -7.65 -11.27 -17.89
N ALA A 342 -8.40 -10.25 -18.32
CA ALA A 342 -7.93 -9.30 -19.31
C ALA A 342 -6.69 -8.51 -18.84
N LEU A 343 -6.66 -8.10 -17.57
CA LEU A 343 -5.48 -7.45 -16.97
C LEU A 343 -4.29 -8.41 -16.90
N ALA A 344 -4.50 -9.68 -16.57
CA ALA A 344 -3.42 -10.65 -16.48
C ALA A 344 -2.81 -10.96 -17.85
N VAL A 345 -3.64 -11.10 -18.89
CA VAL A 345 -3.16 -11.25 -20.28
C VAL A 345 -2.36 -10.02 -20.72
N ARG A 346 -2.80 -8.82 -20.35
CA ARG A 346 -2.06 -7.59 -20.64
C ARG A 346 -0.68 -7.58 -19.96
N VAL A 347 -0.59 -7.99 -18.70
CA VAL A 347 0.69 -8.09 -17.97
C VAL A 347 1.63 -9.09 -18.66
N LEU A 348 1.14 -10.25 -19.08
CA LEU A 348 1.94 -11.22 -19.84
C LEU A 348 2.44 -10.65 -21.17
N ALA A 349 1.59 -9.89 -21.87
CA ALA A 349 1.95 -9.23 -23.11
C ALA A 349 3.04 -8.16 -22.91
N GLU A 350 2.93 -7.35 -21.87
CA GLU A 350 3.92 -6.32 -21.51
C GLU A 350 5.28 -6.93 -21.12
N GLN A 351 5.28 -8.14 -20.54
CA GLN A 351 6.50 -8.86 -20.16
C GLN A 351 7.16 -9.62 -21.33
N ASN A 352 6.61 -9.56 -22.55
CA ASN A 352 6.99 -10.44 -23.67
C ASN A 352 6.94 -11.94 -23.32
N VAL A 353 6.22 -12.32 -22.25
CA VAL A 353 5.85 -13.71 -21.91
C VAL A 353 4.49 -14.00 -22.56
N ILE A 354 4.31 -13.57 -23.81
CA ILE A 354 3.33 -14.22 -24.66
C ILE A 354 4.00 -15.52 -25.05
N PRO A 355 3.46 -16.72 -24.70
CA PRO A 355 3.96 -17.94 -25.30
C PRO A 355 3.92 -17.72 -26.81
N ASN A 356 5.09 -17.81 -27.45
CA ASN A 356 5.26 -17.59 -28.87
C ASN A 356 4.05 -18.16 -29.63
N VAL A 357 3.21 -17.26 -30.15
CA VAL A 357 1.91 -17.61 -30.75
C VAL A 357 2.09 -18.42 -32.04
N ALA A 358 3.35 -18.66 -32.44
CA ALA A 358 3.72 -19.60 -33.50
C ALA A 358 3.05 -20.98 -33.36
N ASN A 359 2.68 -21.41 -32.14
CA ASN A 359 2.05 -22.71 -31.89
C ASN A 359 0.61 -22.64 -31.34
N VAL A 360 -0.06 -21.48 -31.36
CA VAL A 360 -1.48 -21.41 -30.94
C VAL A 360 -2.36 -21.63 -32.16
N THR A 361 -2.92 -22.83 -32.30
CA THR A 361 -3.96 -23.12 -33.28
C THR A 361 -5.30 -22.57 -32.78
N CYS A 362 -5.72 -21.41 -33.30
CA CYS A 362 -7.05 -20.86 -33.05
C CYS A 362 -8.10 -21.60 -33.89
N TYR A 363 -8.97 -22.38 -33.25
CA TYR A 363 -10.14 -22.96 -33.92
C TYR A 363 -11.25 -21.90 -33.99
N TYR A 364 -11.34 -21.20 -35.12
CA TYR A 364 -12.50 -20.36 -35.42
C TYR A 364 -13.63 -21.25 -35.95
N GLN A 365 -14.79 -21.24 -35.31
CA GLN A 365 -16.00 -21.75 -35.96
C GLN A 365 -16.40 -20.75 -37.07
N PRO A 366 -16.51 -21.19 -38.33
CA PRO A 366 -16.93 -20.30 -39.40
C PRO A 366 -18.36 -19.78 -39.14
N ALA A 367 -18.62 -18.57 -39.64
CA ALA A 367 -19.93 -17.94 -39.49
C ALA A 367 -21.04 -18.83 -40.09
N PRO A 368 -22.27 -18.80 -39.53
CA PRO A 368 -23.33 -19.78 -39.84
C PRO A 368 -23.77 -19.90 -41.30
N TYR A 369 -23.40 -18.94 -42.15
CA TYR A 369 -23.76 -18.92 -43.57
C TYR A 369 -22.73 -19.61 -44.48
N VAL A 370 -21.57 -20.03 -43.96
CA VAL A 370 -20.56 -20.76 -44.73
C VAL A 370 -20.86 -22.26 -44.64
N ALA A 371 -21.82 -22.70 -45.44
CA ALA A 371 -22.20 -24.11 -45.55
C ALA A 371 -21.72 -24.70 -46.88
N ASP A 372 -20.45 -24.52 -47.23
CA ASP A 372 -19.85 -25.23 -48.37
C ASP A 372 -19.06 -26.44 -47.87
N GLY A 373 -19.59 -27.62 -48.18
CA GLY A 373 -19.10 -28.93 -47.73
C GLY A 373 -17.76 -29.39 -48.33
N ASN A 374 -16.84 -28.47 -48.64
CA ASN A 374 -15.54 -28.82 -49.21
C ASN A 374 -14.36 -27.97 -48.70
N PHE A 375 -14.46 -27.38 -47.51
CA PHE A 375 -13.36 -26.61 -46.90
C PHE A 375 -12.53 -27.46 -45.92
N SER A 376 -11.43 -28.04 -46.41
CA SER A 376 -10.33 -28.51 -45.56
C SER A 376 -9.29 -27.39 -45.45
N ASN A 377 -9.51 -26.43 -44.55
CA ASN A 377 -8.60 -25.30 -44.39
C ASN A 377 -8.00 -25.26 -42.97
N TYR A 378 -6.85 -25.91 -42.81
CA TYR A 378 -5.87 -25.51 -41.80
C TYR A 378 -5.12 -24.30 -42.35
N TYR A 379 -5.40 -23.10 -41.86
CA TYR A 379 -4.62 -21.92 -42.23
C TYR A 379 -3.44 -21.79 -41.26
N ILE A 380 -2.22 -22.10 -41.73
CA ILE A 380 -0.99 -21.84 -41.00
C ILE A 380 -0.50 -20.45 -41.42
N ALA A 381 -0.57 -19.47 -40.52
CA ALA A 381 0.00 -18.16 -40.76
C ALA A 381 1.53 -18.25 -40.76
N GLN A 382 2.16 -18.13 -41.94
CA GLN A 382 3.63 -18.00 -42.04
C GLN A 382 4.05 -16.57 -41.70
N VAL A 383 4.83 -16.42 -40.62
CA VAL A 383 5.43 -15.15 -40.22
C VAL A 383 6.62 -14.87 -41.14
N GLN A 384 6.55 -13.80 -41.94
CA GLN A 384 7.70 -13.31 -42.70
C GLN A 384 8.75 -12.70 -41.75
N PRO A 385 10.06 -12.99 -41.91
CA PRO A 385 11.08 -12.35 -41.10
C PRO A 385 11.28 -10.89 -41.52
N VAL A 386 11.42 -10.04 -40.51
CA VAL A 386 11.70 -8.60 -40.61
C VAL A 386 13.01 -8.38 -41.38
N PHE A 387 12.95 -7.76 -42.56
CA PHE A 387 14.15 -7.37 -43.31
C PHE A 387 14.69 -6.02 -42.82
N ALA A 388 16.01 -6.00 -42.59
CA ALA A 388 16.78 -4.83 -42.19
C ALA A 388 16.88 -3.78 -43.31
N CYS A 389 16.97 -2.51 -42.90
CA CYS A 389 17.01 -1.29 -43.70
C CYS A 389 18.17 -1.24 -44.72
N GLN A 390 17.89 -0.87 -45.98
CA GLN A 390 18.84 -0.17 -46.86
C GLN A 390 18.12 0.90 -47.70
N GLN A 391 18.71 2.10 -47.71
CA GLN A 391 18.27 3.30 -48.40
C GLN A 391 18.28 3.13 -49.92
N HIS A 392 17.26 3.62 -50.62
CA HIS A 392 17.44 4.33 -51.89
C HIS A 392 16.32 5.36 -52.10
N ALA A 393 16.73 6.60 -52.30
CA ALA A 393 15.87 7.74 -52.61
C ALA A 393 15.31 7.61 -54.04
N PHE A 394 13.99 7.65 -54.18
CA PHE A 394 13.33 8.11 -55.40
C PHE A 394 12.07 8.90 -55.03
N SER A 395 12.17 10.22 -55.25
CA SER A 395 11.01 11.10 -55.46
C SER A 395 10.47 10.82 -56.85
N THR A 396 9.14 10.73 -57.02
CA THR A 396 8.44 11.41 -58.12
C THR A 396 6.93 11.24 -57.97
N TRP A 397 6.28 12.40 -57.86
CA TRP A 397 4.88 12.68 -58.15
C TRP A 397 4.37 11.98 -59.41
N LEU A 398 3.05 11.77 -59.49
CA LEU A 398 2.18 12.05 -60.65
C LEU A 398 0.69 11.88 -60.24
N PRO A 399 -0.28 12.43 -60.99
CA PRO A 399 -1.39 13.23 -60.47
C PRO A 399 -2.76 12.56 -60.67
N CYS A 400 -3.79 13.27 -60.18
CA CYS A 400 -5.21 12.91 -60.28
C CYS A 400 -5.69 12.58 -61.70
N ASN A 401 -6.67 11.67 -61.74
CA ASN A 401 -7.93 11.86 -62.47
C ASN A 401 -9.08 11.56 -61.50
#